data_AF-A0A961IPU7-F1
#
_entry.id   AF-A0A961IPU7-F1
#
_cell.length_a   1.000
_cell.length_b   1.000
_cell.length_c   1.000
_cell.angle_alpha   90.00
_cell.angle_beta   90.00
_cell.angle_gamma   90.00
#
_symmetry.space_group_name_H-M   'P 1'
#
loop_
_entity.id
_entity.type
_entity.pdbx_description
1 polymer ?
#
loop_
_entity_poly.entity_id
_entity_poly.type
_entity_poly.pdbx_seq_one_letter_code
_entity_poly.pdbx_strand_id
1 'polypeptide(L)'
;MSTVPFRLVRHHYPDGRANHLDLFLKPPQLDCLPTFEFPSDLAESIPGEHGRLRVVPPQTSGKIWRGARKSDHRPLYWTFSGPIDGDRGMVTELARGNLSGDWDRAELFLVVETEP
;
A
#
# COMPACT_ATOMS: atom_id res chain seq x y z
N MET A 1 -12.68 0.13 16.40
CA MET A 1 -12.06 -0.06 15.07
C MET A 1 -10.60 -0.40 15.29
N SER A 2 -10.10 -1.47 14.69
CA SER A 2 -8.67 -1.77 14.71
C SER A 2 -7.93 -0.81 13.77
N THR A 3 -6.71 -0.45 14.16
CA THR A 3 -5.75 0.21 13.28
C THR A 3 -4.59 -0.74 13.05
N VAL A 4 -3.96 -0.66 11.89
CA VAL A 4 -2.77 -1.43 11.55
C VAL A 4 -1.72 -0.50 10.94
N PRO A 5 -0.44 -0.58 11.37
CA PRO A 5 0.62 0.15 10.70
C PRO A 5 0.67 -0.25 9.22
N PHE A 6 0.75 0.74 8.34
CA PHE A 6 0.94 0.51 6.91
C PHE A 6 2.21 1.17 6.39
N ARG A 7 2.70 0.62 5.29
CA ARG A 7 3.73 1.19 4.45
C ARG A 7 3.29 1.03 3.00
N LEU A 8 3.23 2.13 2.27
CA LEU A 8 2.95 2.13 0.85
C LEU A 8 4.23 2.44 0.07
N VAL A 9 4.55 1.58 -0.89
CA VAL A 9 5.71 1.75 -1.76
C VAL A 9 5.29 1.78 -3.21
N ARG A 10 6.10 2.45 -4.04
CA ARG A 10 6.07 2.32 -5.49
C ARG A 10 7.02 1.21 -5.91
N HIS A 11 6.51 0.25 -6.67
CA HIS A 11 7.32 -0.73 -7.39
C HIS A 11 7.47 -0.26 -8.84
N HIS A 12 8.67 0.20 -9.19
CA HIS A 12 9.01 0.73 -10.50
C HIS A 12 9.85 -0.26 -11.32
N TYR A 13 9.51 -0.48 -12.59
CA TYR A 13 10.26 -1.35 -13.49
C TYR A 13 10.91 -0.55 -14.64
N PRO A 14 12.25 -0.39 -14.64
CA PRO A 14 12.94 0.37 -15.68
C PRO A 14 12.83 -0.25 -17.08
N ASP A 15 12.45 -1.52 -17.19
CA ASP A 15 12.36 -2.29 -18.43
C ASP A 15 11.00 -2.17 -19.15
N GLY A 16 10.10 -1.31 -18.65
CA GLY A 16 8.80 -1.04 -19.26
C GLY A 16 7.67 -1.96 -18.79
N ARG A 17 7.90 -2.85 -17.81
CA ARG A 17 6.79 -3.52 -17.10
C ARG A 17 5.92 -2.50 -16.35
N ALA A 18 4.66 -2.88 -16.14
CA ALA A 18 3.69 -2.02 -15.47
C ALA A 18 4.09 -1.74 -14.01
N ASN A 19 4.24 -0.45 -13.69
CA ASN A 19 4.45 0.00 -12.33
C ASN A 19 3.18 -0.19 -11.51
N HIS A 20 3.34 -0.46 -10.22
CA HIS A 20 2.24 -0.55 -9.27
C HIS A 20 2.69 -0.04 -7.90
N LEU A 21 1.75 0.06 -6.98
CA LEU A 21 2.04 0.32 -5.58
C LEU A 21 1.78 -0.94 -4.77
N ASP A 22 2.65 -1.22 -3.80
CA ASP A 22 2.41 -2.24 -2.79
C ASP A 22 2.10 -1.57 -1.45
N LEU A 23 0.96 -1.93 -0.87
CA LEU A 23 0.57 -1.58 0.49
C LEU A 23 0.89 -2.76 1.41
N PHE A 24 1.93 -2.62 2.22
CA PHE A 24 2.25 -3.55 3.29
C PHE A 24 1.51 -3.15 4.57
N LEU A 25 0.89 -4.12 5.23
CA LEU A 25 0.36 -3.97 6.58
C LEU A 25 1.25 -4.71 7.57
N LYS A 26 1.40 -4.20 8.79
CA LYS A 26 2.16 -4.83 9.86
C LYS A 26 1.30 -5.06 11.11
N PRO A 27 0.37 -6.04 11.07
CA PRO A 27 -0.37 -6.44 12.25
C PRO A 27 0.59 -7.01 13.31
N PRO A 28 0.49 -6.62 14.59
CA PRO A 28 1.44 -7.08 15.61
C PRO A 28 1.35 -8.58 15.91
N GLN A 29 0.29 -9.26 15.46
CA GLN A 29 0.07 -10.70 15.68
C GLN A 29 0.63 -11.59 14.55
N LEU A 30 1.10 -11.02 13.43
CA LEU A 30 1.56 -11.78 12.28
C LEU A 30 3.08 -11.63 12.09
N ASP A 31 3.74 -12.73 11.74
CA ASP A 31 5.16 -12.75 11.31
C ASP A 31 5.29 -12.65 9.78
N CYS A 32 4.33 -11.97 9.16
CA CYS A 32 4.31 -11.67 7.74
C CYS A 32 3.69 -10.29 7.50
N LEU A 33 3.85 -9.79 6.28
CA LEU A 33 3.26 -8.54 5.83
C LEU A 33 2.12 -8.87 4.84
N PRO A 34 0.85 -8.80 5.27
CA PRO A 34 -0.27 -8.68 4.35
C PRO A 34 0.00 -7.59 3.30
N THR A 35 -0.07 -7.95 2.03
CA THR A 35 0.27 -7.04 0.91
C THR A 35 -0.87 -6.89 -0.05
N PHE A 36 -1.14 -5.65 -0.46
CA PHE A 36 -2.13 -5.32 -1.49
C PHE A 36 -1.50 -4.53 -2.62
N GLU A 37 -1.79 -4.93 -3.86
CA GLU A 37 -1.40 -4.20 -5.06
C GLU A 37 -2.41 -3.09 -5.34
N PHE A 38 -1.94 -1.88 -5.62
CA PHE A 38 -2.76 -0.77 -6.09
C PHE A 38 -2.23 -0.20 -7.42
N PRO A 39 -3.11 0.41 -8.23
CA PRO A 39 -2.71 1.18 -9.41
C PRO A 39 -1.69 2.28 -9.08
N SER A 40 -0.75 2.53 -9.99
CA SER A 40 0.36 3.49 -9.78
C SER A 40 -0.07 4.95 -9.63
N ASP A 41 -1.22 5.31 -10.21
CA ASP A 41 -1.81 6.65 -10.17
C ASP A 41 -2.40 7.02 -8.80
N LEU A 42 -2.56 6.04 -7.87
CA LEU A 42 -2.82 6.33 -6.46
C LEU A 42 -1.75 7.25 -5.86
N ALA A 43 -0.50 7.12 -6.31
CA ALA A 43 0.61 7.93 -5.79
C ALA A 43 0.40 9.44 -6.00
N GLU A 44 -0.33 9.85 -7.04
CA GLU A 44 -0.62 11.25 -7.33
C GLU A 44 -1.64 11.86 -6.35
N SER A 45 -2.40 11.01 -5.66
CA SER A 45 -3.42 11.44 -4.71
C SER A 45 -2.92 11.48 -3.26
N ILE A 46 -1.67 11.09 -3.00
CA ILE A 46 -1.08 11.03 -1.65
C ILE A 46 -0.29 12.31 -1.37
N PRO A 47 -0.74 13.17 -0.44
CA PRO A 47 -0.05 14.40 -0.11
C PRO A 47 1.21 14.11 0.72
N GLY A 48 2.37 14.06 0.07
CA GLY A 48 3.68 13.88 0.73
C GLY A 48 3.84 12.57 1.52
N GLU A 49 4.85 12.49 2.38
CA GLU A 49 5.24 11.26 3.11
C GLU A 49 4.24 10.81 4.20
N HIS A 50 3.16 11.57 4.42
CA HIS A 50 2.24 11.42 5.57
C HIS A 50 0.76 11.28 5.21
N GLY A 51 0.43 10.88 3.97
CA GLY A 51 -0.98 10.69 3.58
C GLY A 51 -1.71 9.71 4.50
N ARG A 52 -2.88 10.13 5.03
CA ARG A 52 -3.76 9.25 5.81
C ARG A 52 -4.60 8.41 4.85
N LEU A 53 -4.55 7.10 5.00
CA LEU A 53 -5.34 6.15 4.21
C LEU A 53 -6.40 5.51 5.10
N ARG A 54 -7.63 5.40 4.60
CA ARG A 54 -8.72 4.73 5.29
C ARG A 54 -9.39 3.70 4.41
N VAL A 55 -9.65 2.52 4.96
CA VAL A 55 -10.45 1.49 4.30
C VAL A 55 -11.92 1.87 4.35
N VAL A 56 -12.59 1.77 3.20
CA VAL A 56 -14.00 2.14 3.03
C VAL A 56 -14.80 1.03 2.36
N PRO A 57 -16.14 1.03 2.49
CA PRO A 57 -16.99 0.21 1.62
C PRO A 57 -16.86 0.63 0.15
N PRO A 58 -17.05 -0.29 -0.82
CA PRO A 58 -16.94 0.01 -2.24
C PRO A 58 -17.98 1.02 -2.75
N GLN A 59 -19.11 1.19 -2.05
CA GLN A 59 -20.16 2.16 -2.39
C GLN A 59 -19.91 3.57 -1.83
N THR A 60 -18.74 3.83 -1.27
CA THR A 60 -18.40 5.16 -0.73
C THR A 60 -18.40 6.20 -1.86
N SER A 61 -18.87 7.42 -1.58
CA SER A 61 -18.84 8.50 -2.56
C SER A 61 -17.43 9.08 -2.70
N GLY A 62 -17.01 9.42 -3.92
CA GLY A 62 -15.74 10.08 -4.21
C GLY A 62 -14.72 9.17 -4.92
N LYS A 63 -13.47 9.63 -5.00
CA LYS A 63 -12.38 8.86 -5.62
C LYS A 63 -11.96 7.74 -4.67
N ILE A 64 -12.11 6.50 -5.14
CA ILE A 64 -11.76 5.29 -4.39
C ILE A 64 -10.71 4.51 -5.18
N TRP A 65 -9.73 4.01 -4.45
CA TRP A 65 -8.68 3.16 -4.98
C TRP A 65 -8.96 1.72 -4.59
N ARG A 66 -9.07 0.84 -5.58
CA ARG A 66 -9.21 -0.60 -5.36
C ARG A 66 -7.83 -1.24 -5.40
N GLY A 67 -7.52 -2.03 -4.37
CA GLY A 67 -6.32 -2.85 -4.33
C GLY A 67 -6.63 -4.31 -4.09
N ALA A 68 -5.86 -5.18 -4.72
CA ALA A 68 -6.03 -6.63 -4.68
C ALA A 68 -4.99 -7.28 -3.74
N ARG A 69 -5.41 -8.24 -2.92
CA ARG A 69 -4.48 -8.99 -2.06
C ARG A 69 -3.48 -9.77 -2.92
N LYS A 70 -2.19 -9.68 -2.57
CA LYS A 70 -1.11 -10.52 -3.10
C LYS A 70 -0.61 -11.49 -2.03
N SER A 71 0.37 -12.30 -2.41
CA SER A 71 1.17 -13.09 -1.47
C SER A 71 1.73 -12.21 -0.36
N ASP A 72 1.70 -12.72 0.86
CA ASP A 72 2.29 -12.05 2.01
C ASP A 72 3.81 -11.94 1.83
N HIS A 73 4.37 -10.82 2.28
CA HIS A 73 5.81 -10.57 2.23
C HIS A 73 6.48 -10.90 3.55
N ARG A 74 7.79 -11.19 3.49
CA ARG A 74 8.61 -11.40 4.69
C ARG A 74 8.77 -10.09 5.46
N PRO A 75 8.92 -10.13 6.80
CA PRO A 75 9.09 -8.93 7.62
C PRO A 75 10.22 -7.99 7.18
N LEU A 76 11.29 -8.50 6.54
CA LEU A 76 12.40 -7.69 6.03
C LEU A 76 11.96 -6.65 4.99
N TYR A 77 10.87 -6.90 4.25
CA TYR A 77 10.33 -5.96 3.26
C TYR A 77 9.73 -4.71 3.93
N TRP A 78 9.53 -4.72 5.24
CA TRP A 78 8.98 -3.59 5.97
C TRP A 78 9.85 -2.34 5.91
N THR A 79 11.17 -2.49 5.85
CA THR A 79 12.10 -1.35 5.80
C THR A 79 12.87 -1.28 4.49
N PHE A 80 12.61 -2.21 3.56
CA PHE A 80 13.36 -2.32 2.33
C PHE A 80 12.96 -1.23 1.33
N SER A 81 13.94 -0.44 0.88
CA SER A 81 13.86 0.44 -0.29
C SER A 81 15.13 0.24 -1.09
N GLY A 82 15.02 0.22 -2.41
CA GLY A 82 16.15 -0.03 -3.30
C GLY A 82 15.85 -1.00 -4.43
N PRO A 83 16.89 -1.35 -5.22
CA PRO A 83 16.75 -2.27 -6.33
C PRO A 83 16.52 -3.69 -5.85
N ILE A 84 15.59 -4.40 -6.49
CA ILE A 84 15.39 -5.83 -6.28
C ILE A 84 16.27 -6.60 -7.27
N ASP A 85 17.08 -7.53 -6.75
CA ASP A 85 18.00 -8.35 -7.55
C ASP A 85 17.35 -8.99 -8.78
N GLY A 86 18.13 -9.09 -9.87
CA GLY A 86 17.71 -9.75 -11.12
C GLY A 86 16.71 -8.92 -11.92
N ASP A 87 16.96 -7.62 -12.04
CA ASP A 87 16.12 -6.65 -12.75
C ASP A 87 14.66 -6.63 -12.30
N ARG A 88 14.37 -7.04 -11.06
CA ARG A 88 12.99 -7.13 -10.56
C ARG A 88 12.41 -5.78 -10.13
N GLY A 89 12.99 -4.67 -10.57
CA GLY A 89 12.50 -3.32 -10.33
C GLY A 89 13.13 -2.62 -9.12
N MET A 90 12.64 -1.43 -8.83
CA MET A 90 13.06 -0.53 -7.76
C MET A 90 11.87 -0.29 -6.82
N VAL A 91 12.12 -0.36 -5.51
CA VAL A 91 11.13 -0.07 -4.48
C VAL A 91 11.44 1.27 -3.82
N THR A 92 10.48 2.18 -3.84
CA THR A 92 10.59 3.49 -3.17
C THR A 92 9.40 3.70 -2.24
N GLU A 93 9.64 4.04 -0.98
CA GLU A 93 8.56 4.40 -0.05
C GLU A 93 7.85 5.68 -0.50
N LEU A 94 6.52 5.65 -0.47
CA LEU A 94 5.67 6.81 -0.75
C LEU A 94 5.05 7.38 0.53
N ALA A 95 4.56 6.49 1.40
CA ALA A 95 3.88 6.90 2.62
C ALA A 95 3.91 5.79 3.68
N ARG A 96 3.74 6.21 4.94
CA ARG A 96 3.59 5.33 6.09
C ARG A 96 2.64 5.92 7.10
N GLY A 97 1.95 5.07 7.85
CA GLY A 97 1.00 5.54 8.86
C GLY A 97 0.23 4.41 9.51
N ASN A 98 -0.99 4.70 9.95
CA ASN A 98 -1.92 3.71 10.46
C ASN A 98 -3.16 3.66 9.57
N LEU A 99 -3.47 2.48 9.07
CA LEU A 99 -4.66 2.20 8.29
C LEU A 99 -5.77 1.85 9.26
N SER A 100 -6.90 2.53 9.15
CA SER A 100 -8.10 2.23 9.92
C SER A 100 -9.13 1.49 9.08
N GLY A 101 -9.88 0.58 9.72
CA GLY A 101 -10.97 -0.18 9.09
C GLY A 101 -10.70 -1.68 9.01
N ASP A 102 -11.56 -2.39 8.29
CA ASP A 102 -11.47 -3.84 8.11
C ASP A 102 -10.57 -4.18 6.93
N TRP A 103 -9.30 -4.47 7.24
CA TRP A 103 -8.23 -4.64 6.27
C TRP A 103 -7.94 -6.11 5.91
N ASP A 104 -8.54 -7.09 6.61
CA ASP A 104 -8.30 -8.51 6.36
C ASP A 104 -9.29 -9.05 5.32
N ARG A 105 -9.13 -8.59 4.08
CA ARG A 105 -10.02 -8.90 2.96
C ARG A 105 -9.24 -9.30 1.71
N ALA A 106 -9.92 -9.93 0.76
CA ALA A 106 -9.36 -10.20 -0.56
C ALA A 106 -9.11 -8.89 -1.35
N GLU A 107 -9.88 -7.84 -1.06
CA GLU A 107 -9.78 -6.54 -1.71
C GLU A 107 -9.88 -5.43 -0.68
N LEU A 108 -9.13 -4.35 -0.90
CA LEU A 108 -9.25 -3.11 -0.15
C LEU A 108 -9.70 -1.98 -1.06
N PHE A 109 -10.62 -1.18 -0.52
CA PHE A 109 -11.06 0.06 -1.12
C PHE A 109 -10.57 1.19 -0.22
N LEU A 110 -9.72 2.06 -0.75
CA LEU A 110 -9.11 3.14 0.01
C LEU A 110 -9.63 4.49 -0.46
N VAL A 111 -9.81 5.38 0.51
CA VAL A 111 -9.81 6.82 0.27
C VAL A 111 -8.51 7.41 0.81
N VAL A 112 -7.99 8.41 0.11
CA VAL A 112 -6.93 9.25 0.65
C VAL A 112 -7.59 10.40 1.39
N GLU A 113 -7.25 10.54 2.67
CA GLU A 113 -7.71 11.65 3.50
C GLU A 113 -6.68 12.77 3.42
N THR A 114 -7.06 13.87 2.77
CA THR A 114 -6.33 15.14 2.87
C THR A 114 -6.79 15.81 4.16
N GLU A 115 -5.86 16.29 5.01
CA GLU A 115 -6.25 17.19 6.10
C GLU A 115 -6.95 18.42 5.50
N PRO A 116 -8.03 18.93 6.12
CA PRO A 116 -8.73 20.13 5.66
C PRO A 116 -7.88 21.40 5.75
#